data_AF-A0A517Z321-F1
#
_entry.id   AF-A0A517Z321-F1
#
_cell.length_a   1.000
_cell.length_b   1.000
_cell.length_c   1.000
_cell.angle_alpha   90.00
_cell.angle_beta   90.00
_cell.angle_gamma   90.00
#
_symmetry.space_group_name_H-M   'P 1'
#
loop_
_entity.id
_entity.type
_entity.pdbx_description
1 polymer ?
#
loop_
_entity_poly.entity_id
_entity_poly.type
_entity_poly.pdbx_seq_one_letter_code
_entity_poly.pdbx_strand_id
1 'polypeptide(L)'
;MRTILTITAAAALLAVGAQSAQAHTRSFGFIPQTNGDVTFYIGTYDHGGTTPVTGSLTIDGTPYAFTTSYTNTTTTALGLTGGSTAPGTFFTTSPGWSAPSQVDFQSVTVSGLSSGSYTFGLTGTSGAHFDGSGPLPITTSVTVNSTAVPEPSSLALLGMGVAGLAAARRRRRKTSDEADNEA
;
A
#
# COMPACT_ATOMS: atom_id res chain seq x y z
N MET A 1 16.27 -63.12 -43.85
CA MET A 1 15.94 -62.80 -42.44
C MET A 1 16.47 -61.39 -42.16
N ARG A 2 15.71 -60.36 -42.49
CA ARG A 2 14.90 -59.52 -41.56
C ARG A 2 15.74 -58.83 -40.47
N THR A 3 16.25 -57.67 -40.85
CA THR A 3 16.66 -56.53 -40.03
C THR A 3 15.56 -56.14 -39.05
N ILE A 4 15.86 -56.09 -37.74
CA ILE A 4 15.07 -55.34 -36.77
C ILE A 4 16.03 -54.41 -36.02
N LEU A 5 16.00 -53.16 -36.45
CA LEU A 5 16.52 -51.99 -35.78
C LEU A 5 15.61 -51.66 -34.58
N THR A 6 16.07 -50.71 -33.78
CA THR A 6 15.31 -49.70 -33.03
C THR A 6 14.97 -49.89 -31.55
N ILE A 7 15.68 -49.06 -30.76
CA ILE A 7 15.15 -48.06 -29.82
C ILE A 7 14.67 -48.58 -28.46
N THR A 8 15.56 -48.60 -27.48
CA THR A 8 15.20 -48.34 -26.08
C THR A 8 15.39 -46.85 -25.81
N ALA A 9 14.51 -46.02 -26.37
CA ALA A 9 14.44 -44.61 -26.03
C ALA A 9 13.83 -44.47 -24.63
N ALA A 10 14.61 -43.87 -23.74
CA ALA A 10 14.20 -42.97 -22.67
C ALA A 10 12.68 -42.97 -22.32
N ALA A 11 12.28 -43.89 -21.44
CA ALA A 11 11.09 -43.71 -20.62
C ALA A 11 11.47 -43.02 -19.28
N ALA A 12 12.24 -41.94 -19.36
CA ALA A 12 12.27 -40.92 -18.31
C ALA A 12 11.33 -39.79 -18.74
N LEU A 13 10.08 -40.16 -19.03
CA LEU A 13 9.05 -39.21 -19.43
C LEU A 13 8.59 -38.48 -18.16
N LEU A 14 9.24 -37.34 -17.94
CA LEU A 14 8.70 -36.12 -17.34
C LEU A 14 7.51 -36.35 -16.38
N ALA A 15 7.80 -36.81 -15.17
CA ALA A 15 7.02 -36.35 -14.02
C ALA A 15 7.47 -34.91 -13.72
N VAL A 16 7.15 -33.97 -14.62
CA VAL A 16 7.07 -32.56 -14.25
C VAL A 16 5.84 -32.48 -13.38
N GLY A 17 6.02 -32.80 -12.10
CA GLY A 17 4.98 -32.67 -11.10
C GLY A 17 4.44 -31.26 -11.23
N ALA A 18 3.13 -31.15 -11.48
CA ALA A 18 2.44 -29.90 -11.29
C ALA A 18 2.76 -29.47 -9.86
N GLN A 19 3.62 -28.46 -9.70
CA GLN A 19 3.83 -27.85 -8.40
C GLN A 19 2.48 -27.23 -8.06
N SER A 20 1.70 -27.90 -7.20
CA SER A 20 0.55 -27.27 -6.58
C SER A 20 1.08 -26.02 -5.91
N ALA A 21 0.59 -24.85 -6.32
CA ALA A 21 1.01 -23.63 -5.67
C ALA A 21 0.68 -23.74 -4.18
N GLN A 22 1.72 -23.74 -3.35
CA GLN A 22 1.61 -24.01 -1.92
C GLN A 22 0.85 -22.89 -1.20
N ALA A 23 0.85 -21.68 -1.77
CA ALA A 23 0.11 -20.54 -1.26
C ALA A 23 -0.52 -19.70 -2.36
N HIS A 24 -1.59 -19.00 -2.02
CA HIS A 24 -2.37 -18.14 -2.91
C HIS A 24 -2.60 -16.76 -2.32
N THR A 25 -2.40 -15.71 -3.12
CA THR A 25 -2.94 -14.38 -2.78
C THR A 25 -4.45 -14.40 -3.01
N ARG A 26 -5.23 -14.20 -1.95
CA ARG A 26 -6.71 -14.32 -2.00
C ARG A 26 -7.43 -13.01 -1.74
N SER A 27 -6.75 -12.03 -1.18
CA SER A 27 -7.36 -10.76 -0.85
C SER A 27 -6.42 -9.58 -0.98
N PHE A 28 -7.03 -8.45 -1.32
CA PHE A 28 -6.40 -7.15 -1.33
C PHE A 28 -7.35 -6.13 -0.70
N GLY A 29 -6.80 -5.24 0.10
CA GLY A 29 -7.56 -4.15 0.67
C GLY A 29 -6.69 -3.02 1.18
N PHE A 30 -7.32 -1.92 1.55
CA PHE A 30 -6.63 -0.78 2.13
C PHE A 30 -7.53 0.03 3.08
N ILE A 31 -6.88 0.79 3.95
CA ILE A 31 -7.49 1.67 4.95
C ILE A 31 -6.72 3.01 4.91
N PRO A 32 -7.31 4.11 4.40
CA PRO A 32 -6.81 5.46 4.58
C PRO A 32 -6.88 5.85 6.06
N GLN A 33 -5.80 6.45 6.52
CA GLN A 33 -5.61 6.92 7.88
C GLN A 33 -5.98 8.40 7.97
N THR A 34 -6.24 8.88 9.19
CA THR A 34 -6.61 10.29 9.43
C THR A 34 -5.47 11.27 9.18
N ASN A 35 -4.23 10.80 9.17
CA ASN A 35 -3.04 11.60 8.87
C ASN A 35 -2.72 11.68 7.35
N GLY A 36 -3.56 11.10 6.49
CA GLY A 36 -3.35 11.05 5.05
C GLY A 36 -2.52 9.87 4.56
N ASP A 37 -2.02 9.01 5.44
CA ASP A 37 -1.38 7.76 5.04
C ASP A 37 -2.42 6.73 4.59
N VAL A 38 -1.99 5.70 3.88
CA VAL A 38 -2.86 4.58 3.50
C VAL A 38 -2.16 3.27 3.87
N THR A 39 -2.84 2.44 4.65
CA THR A 39 -2.36 1.09 4.98
C THR A 39 -2.96 0.09 4.02
N PHE A 40 -2.11 -0.60 3.27
CA PHE A 40 -2.50 -1.64 2.33
C PHE A 40 -2.31 -3.02 2.96
N TYR A 41 -3.18 -3.95 2.58
CA TYR A 41 -3.21 -5.30 3.09
C TYR A 41 -3.30 -6.30 1.94
N ILE A 42 -2.50 -7.36 2.04
CA ILE A 42 -2.59 -8.53 1.18
C ILE A 42 -2.80 -9.75 2.05
N GLY A 43 -3.86 -10.50 1.79
CA GLY A 43 -4.11 -11.77 2.46
C GLY A 43 -3.69 -12.94 1.57
N THR A 44 -2.86 -13.79 2.14
CA THR A 44 -2.41 -15.04 1.55
C THR A 44 -2.96 -16.23 2.32
N TYR A 45 -3.25 -17.30 1.59
CA TYR A 45 -3.59 -18.59 2.16
C TYR A 45 -2.57 -19.62 1.75
N ASP A 46 -2.05 -20.34 2.73
CA ASP A 46 -1.10 -21.42 2.51
C ASP A 46 -1.75 -22.77 2.89
N HIS A 47 -1.65 -23.74 1.97
CA HIS A 47 -2.06 -25.11 2.21
C HIS A 47 -0.95 -25.86 2.97
N GLY A 48 -0.79 -25.57 4.27
CA GLY A 48 0.22 -26.25 5.07
C GLY A 48 0.68 -25.54 6.34
N GLY A 49 0.22 -24.31 6.60
CA GLY A 49 0.60 -23.56 7.79
C GLY A 49 2.04 -23.02 7.76
N THR A 50 2.68 -23.00 6.59
CA THR A 50 3.92 -22.26 6.40
C THR A 50 3.64 -20.76 6.45
N THR A 51 4.54 -20.02 7.10
CA THR A 51 4.43 -18.56 7.20
C THR A 51 4.48 -17.92 5.80
N PRO A 52 3.66 -16.90 5.53
CA PRO A 52 3.70 -16.20 4.25
C PRO A 52 5.10 -15.71 3.91
N VAL A 53 5.50 -15.89 2.65
CA VAL A 53 6.67 -15.21 2.12
C VAL A 53 6.38 -13.72 2.06
N THR A 54 7.15 -12.94 2.79
CA THR A 54 7.03 -11.47 2.78
C THR A 54 7.45 -10.94 1.41
N GLY A 55 6.52 -10.24 0.76
CA GLY A 55 6.75 -9.62 -0.54
C GLY A 55 6.76 -8.09 -0.50
N SER A 56 6.41 -7.49 -1.63
CA SER A 56 6.19 -6.06 -1.79
C SER A 56 4.93 -5.77 -2.60
N LEU A 57 4.30 -4.64 -2.29
CA LEU A 57 3.28 -3.99 -3.09
C LEU A 57 3.95 -3.04 -4.08
N THR A 58 3.55 -3.02 -5.34
CA THR A 58 3.88 -1.92 -6.26
C THR A 58 2.66 -1.02 -6.43
N ILE A 59 2.85 0.29 -6.35
CA ILE A 59 1.82 1.31 -6.61
C ILE A 59 2.35 2.18 -7.75
N ASP A 60 1.68 2.16 -8.90
CA ASP A 60 2.11 2.83 -10.13
C ASP A 60 3.59 2.55 -10.48
N GLY A 61 4.00 1.30 -10.30
CA GLY A 61 5.38 0.85 -10.55
C GLY A 61 6.37 1.13 -9.42
N THR A 62 5.99 1.88 -8.38
CA THR A 62 6.85 2.14 -7.21
C THR A 62 6.71 1.03 -6.18
N PRO A 63 7.79 0.32 -5.79
CA PRO A 63 7.72 -0.77 -4.83
C PRO A 63 7.71 -0.29 -3.38
N TYR A 64 6.94 -0.99 -2.55
CA TYR A 64 6.79 -0.80 -1.11
C TYR A 64 6.86 -2.17 -0.43
N ALA A 65 7.89 -2.40 0.38
CA ALA A 65 8.05 -3.65 1.12
C ALA A 65 6.97 -3.79 2.20
N PHE A 66 6.41 -4.99 2.36
CA PHE A 66 5.56 -5.25 3.52
C PHE A 66 6.40 -5.27 4.79
N THR A 67 5.95 -4.55 5.81
CA THR A 67 6.68 -4.37 7.08
C THR A 67 6.03 -5.10 8.25
N THR A 68 4.77 -5.51 8.09
CA THR A 68 3.99 -6.14 9.15
C THR A 68 3.32 -7.40 8.62
N SER A 69 3.27 -8.43 9.45
CA SER A 69 2.57 -9.69 9.16
C SER A 69 1.55 -9.98 10.27
N TYR A 70 0.41 -10.53 9.87
CA TYR A 70 -0.67 -10.94 10.74
C TYR A 70 -0.98 -12.39 10.43
N THR A 71 -0.80 -13.28 11.38
CA THR A 71 -1.10 -14.69 11.18
C THR A 71 -2.53 -15.00 11.61
N ASN A 72 -3.20 -15.87 10.87
CA ASN A 72 -4.49 -16.43 11.27
C ASN A 72 -5.52 -15.36 11.66
N THR A 73 -5.68 -14.33 10.81
CA THR A 73 -6.55 -13.18 11.09
C THR A 73 -7.70 -13.07 10.07
N THR A 74 -8.66 -12.21 10.38
CA THR A 74 -9.83 -11.92 9.55
C THR A 74 -9.80 -10.49 9.05
N THR A 75 -10.52 -10.23 7.97
CA THR A 75 -10.67 -8.90 7.39
C THR A 75 -11.31 -7.93 8.38
N THR A 76 -12.33 -8.38 9.10
CA THR A 76 -13.01 -7.61 10.15
C THR A 76 -12.06 -7.26 11.29
N ALA A 77 -11.18 -8.18 11.70
CA ALA A 77 -10.17 -7.90 12.74
C ALA A 77 -9.16 -6.83 12.30
N LEU A 78 -8.92 -6.70 11.00
CA LEU A 78 -8.09 -5.64 10.42
C LEU A 78 -8.86 -4.35 10.13
N GLY A 79 -10.18 -4.32 10.36
CA GLY A 79 -11.03 -3.18 10.03
C GLY A 79 -11.34 -3.05 8.52
N LEU A 80 -11.01 -4.06 7.71
CA LEU A 80 -11.35 -4.08 6.29
C LEU A 80 -12.84 -4.41 6.13
N THR A 81 -13.61 -3.48 5.56
CA THR A 81 -15.01 -3.74 5.20
C THR A 81 -15.13 -4.04 3.71
N GLY A 82 -15.90 -5.08 3.38
CA GLY A 82 -16.12 -5.52 2.00
C GLY A 82 -17.06 -4.60 1.25
N GLY A 83 -16.69 -4.27 0.01
CA GLY A 83 -17.54 -3.52 -0.92
C GLY A 83 -17.02 -2.12 -1.23
N SER A 84 -17.10 -1.74 -2.50
CA SER A 84 -16.75 -0.42 -3.05
C SER A 84 -17.62 0.74 -2.54
N THR A 85 -18.51 0.50 -1.60
CA THR A 85 -19.52 1.46 -1.11
C THR A 85 -19.17 2.09 0.23
N ALA A 86 -18.18 1.58 0.97
CA ALA A 86 -17.72 2.20 2.22
C ALA A 86 -16.63 3.26 1.94
N PRO A 87 -16.86 4.54 2.26
CA PRO A 87 -15.83 5.56 2.16
C PRO A 87 -14.67 5.20 3.09
N GLY A 88 -13.47 5.01 2.54
CA GLY A 88 -12.26 4.83 3.33
C GLY A 88 -11.92 3.39 3.72
N THR A 89 -12.54 2.35 3.16
CA THR A 89 -11.91 1.02 3.15
C THR A 89 -12.29 0.29 1.88
N PHE A 90 -11.32 -0.33 1.21
CA PHE A 90 -11.59 -1.20 0.06
C PHE A 90 -11.14 -2.61 0.41
N PHE A 91 -11.93 -3.59 -0.01
CA PHE A 91 -11.59 -4.99 0.16
C PHE A 91 -12.20 -5.83 -0.96
N THR A 92 -11.38 -6.69 -1.56
CA THR A 92 -11.80 -7.64 -2.59
C THR A 92 -11.23 -9.04 -2.31
N THR A 93 -12.03 -10.07 -2.60
CA THR A 93 -11.65 -11.49 -2.53
C THR A 93 -11.86 -12.16 -3.87
N SER A 94 -11.12 -13.24 -4.14
CA SER A 94 -11.36 -14.10 -5.31
C SER A 94 -12.82 -14.57 -5.37
N PRO A 95 -13.49 -14.50 -6.52
CA PRO A 95 -14.81 -15.11 -6.71
C PRO A 95 -14.77 -16.61 -6.45
N GLY A 96 -15.83 -17.17 -5.86
CA GLY A 96 -15.94 -18.62 -5.64
C GLY A 96 -15.28 -19.14 -4.35
N TRP A 97 -14.54 -18.30 -3.63
CA TRP A 97 -14.05 -18.59 -2.29
C TRP A 97 -14.76 -17.68 -1.30
N SER A 98 -15.68 -18.23 -0.51
CA SER A 98 -16.21 -17.51 0.66
C SER A 98 -15.02 -17.03 1.49
N ALA A 99 -15.07 -15.76 1.92
CA ALA A 99 -14.00 -15.13 2.69
C ALA A 99 -13.50 -16.10 3.76
N PRO A 100 -12.23 -16.46 3.75
CA PRO A 100 -11.75 -17.55 4.59
C PRO A 100 -11.86 -17.18 6.06
N SER A 101 -12.21 -18.17 6.88
CA SER A 101 -12.38 -18.01 8.32
C SER A 101 -11.08 -17.60 9.04
N GLN A 102 -9.92 -17.74 8.38
CA GLN A 102 -8.64 -17.13 8.73
C GLN A 102 -7.68 -17.17 7.53
N VAL A 103 -6.93 -16.08 7.29
CA VAL A 103 -5.76 -16.02 6.39
C VAL A 103 -4.65 -15.23 7.05
N ASP A 104 -3.45 -15.42 6.52
CA ASP A 104 -2.34 -14.59 6.94
C ASP A 104 -2.31 -13.33 6.08
N PHE A 105 -2.22 -12.18 6.72
CA PHE A 105 -2.09 -10.90 6.03
C PHE A 105 -0.70 -10.33 6.19
N GLN A 106 -0.33 -9.47 5.25
CA GLN A 106 0.81 -8.59 5.36
C GLN A 106 0.40 -7.18 4.98
N SER A 107 1.03 -6.19 5.60
CA SER A 107 0.69 -4.79 5.37
C SER A 107 1.88 -3.87 5.23
N VAL A 108 1.61 -2.75 4.56
CA VAL A 108 2.52 -1.62 4.41
C VAL A 108 1.72 -0.34 4.50
N THR A 109 2.27 0.66 5.19
CA THR A 109 1.71 2.00 5.26
C THR A 109 2.48 2.90 4.32
N VAL A 110 1.77 3.55 3.39
CA VAL A 110 2.33 4.45 2.40
C VAL A 110 1.85 5.87 2.69
N SER A 111 2.80 6.79 2.84
CA SER A 111 2.55 8.20 3.07
C SER A 111 2.53 9.00 1.76
N GLY A 112 1.82 10.12 1.74
CA GLY A 112 1.87 11.09 0.64
C GLY A 112 1.11 10.67 -0.62
N LEU A 113 0.21 9.68 -0.53
CA LEU A 113 -0.72 9.40 -1.61
C LEU A 113 -1.78 10.49 -1.70
N SER A 114 -2.09 10.92 -2.92
CA SER A 114 -3.24 11.77 -3.21
C SER A 114 -4.49 10.93 -3.40
N SER A 115 -5.67 11.53 -3.30
CA SER A 115 -6.89 10.86 -3.78
C SER A 115 -6.80 10.64 -5.30
N GLY A 116 -7.02 9.41 -5.77
CA GLY A 116 -6.86 9.08 -7.18
C GLY A 116 -7.01 7.58 -7.49
N SER A 117 -6.95 7.25 -8.78
CA SER A 117 -6.89 5.85 -9.23
C SER A 117 -5.45 5.39 -9.33
N TYR A 118 -5.18 4.20 -8.81
CA TYR A 118 -3.84 3.63 -8.72
C TYR A 118 -3.83 2.22 -9.31
N THR A 119 -2.68 1.87 -9.89
CA THR A 119 -2.38 0.54 -10.42
C THR A 119 -1.52 -0.22 -9.43
N PHE A 120 -1.99 -1.40 -9.02
CA PHE A 120 -1.34 -2.21 -8.00
C PHE A 120 -0.76 -3.49 -8.57
N GLY A 121 0.46 -3.81 -8.16
CA GLY A 121 1.14 -5.08 -8.43
C GLY A 121 1.69 -5.71 -7.17
N LEU A 122 2.04 -6.99 -7.26
CA LEU A 122 2.62 -7.76 -6.17
C LEU A 122 3.90 -8.44 -6.64
N THR A 123 4.89 -8.51 -5.77
CA THR A 123 6.16 -9.19 -6.05
C THR A 123 6.64 -9.89 -4.78
N GLY A 124 7.26 -11.07 -4.92
CA GLY A 124 7.78 -11.82 -3.78
C GLY A 124 6.71 -12.39 -2.85
N THR A 125 5.43 -12.35 -3.23
CA THR A 125 4.34 -13.06 -2.56
C THR A 125 4.14 -14.44 -3.20
N SER A 126 3.22 -15.24 -2.67
CA SER A 126 2.94 -16.55 -3.24
C SER A 126 2.52 -16.45 -4.72
N GLY A 127 3.17 -17.25 -5.58
CA GLY A 127 3.12 -17.11 -7.04
C GLY A 127 1.82 -17.54 -7.70
N ALA A 128 0.87 -18.12 -6.96
CA ALA A 128 -0.48 -18.32 -7.45
C ALA A 128 -1.39 -17.19 -6.98
N HIS A 129 -1.92 -16.45 -7.93
CA HIS A 129 -2.76 -15.29 -7.71
C HIS A 129 -4.19 -15.64 -8.13
N PHE A 130 -5.18 -15.24 -7.32
CA PHE A 130 -6.62 -15.23 -7.64
C PHE A 130 -7.05 -16.34 -8.61
N ASP A 131 -7.18 -17.57 -8.09
CA ASP A 131 -7.75 -18.76 -8.74
C ASP A 131 -7.39 -19.06 -10.22
N GLY A 132 -6.35 -18.43 -10.76
CA GLY A 132 -5.92 -18.58 -12.15
C GLY A 132 -6.71 -17.77 -13.19
N SER A 133 -7.55 -16.79 -12.83
CA SER A 133 -8.49 -16.20 -13.82
C SER A 133 -8.72 -14.67 -13.87
N GLY A 134 -8.02 -13.81 -13.10
CA GLY A 134 -8.27 -12.35 -13.18
C GLY A 134 -7.08 -11.44 -12.80
N PRO A 135 -6.99 -10.21 -13.37
CA PRO A 135 -5.71 -9.61 -13.72
C PRO A 135 -4.97 -8.97 -12.54
N LEU A 136 -3.69 -9.28 -12.46
CA LEU A 136 -2.72 -8.23 -12.18
C LEU A 136 -2.43 -7.50 -13.50
N PRO A 137 -2.37 -6.16 -13.50
CA PRO A 137 -2.50 -5.31 -12.32
C PRO A 137 -3.96 -5.10 -11.84
N ILE A 138 -4.14 -4.89 -10.52
CA ILE A 138 -5.42 -4.45 -9.94
C ILE A 138 -5.50 -2.94 -10.08
N THR A 139 -6.57 -2.41 -10.67
CA THR A 139 -6.84 -0.97 -10.69
C THR A 139 -7.98 -0.66 -9.71
N THR A 140 -7.73 0.21 -8.73
CA THR A 140 -8.76 0.70 -7.82
C THR A 140 -8.52 2.16 -7.43
N SER A 141 -9.55 2.83 -6.92
CA SER A 141 -9.47 4.22 -6.50
C SER A 141 -9.27 4.32 -4.99
N VAL A 142 -8.24 5.06 -4.60
CA VAL A 142 -7.93 5.36 -3.20
C VAL A 142 -8.43 6.77 -2.91
N THR A 143 -9.31 6.89 -1.93
CA THR A 143 -9.73 8.18 -1.38
C THR A 143 -8.92 8.44 -0.12
N VAL A 144 -8.06 9.44 -0.14
CA VAL A 144 -7.26 9.84 1.02
C VAL A 144 -7.99 10.98 1.73
N ASN A 145 -8.45 10.69 2.95
CA ASN A 145 -9.05 11.69 3.82
C ASN A 145 -7.96 12.49 4.52
N SER A 146 -7.20 13.30 3.77
CA SER A 146 -6.40 14.33 4.41
C SER A 146 -7.34 15.43 4.87
N THR A 147 -7.50 15.63 6.17
CA THR A 147 -7.92 16.96 6.61
C THR A 147 -6.82 17.89 6.14
N ALA A 148 -7.16 18.87 5.31
CA ALA A 148 -6.20 19.90 4.94
C ALA A 148 -5.67 20.46 6.25
N VAL A 149 -4.42 20.14 6.58
CA VAL A 149 -3.77 20.69 7.76
C VAL A 149 -3.77 22.19 7.49
N PRO A 150 -4.50 23.01 8.27
CA PRO A 150 -4.48 24.45 8.07
C PRO A 150 -3.01 24.85 8.07
N GLU A 151 -2.56 25.48 6.98
CA GLU A 151 -1.15 25.76 6.76
C GLU A 151 -0.52 26.24 8.06
N PRO A 152 0.62 25.63 8.45
CA PRO A 152 1.06 25.63 9.82
C PRO A 152 1.08 27.06 10.35
N SER A 153 0.55 27.25 11.55
CA SER A 153 0.60 28.51 12.31
C SER A 153 1.99 29.17 12.27
N SER A 154 3.04 28.42 11.98
CA SER A 154 4.37 28.87 11.55
C SER A 154 4.38 29.95 10.46
N LEU A 155 3.56 29.88 9.41
CA LEU A 155 3.48 30.93 8.37
C LEU A 155 2.84 32.20 8.92
N ALA A 156 1.77 32.07 9.71
CA ALA A 156 1.14 33.20 10.38
C ALA A 156 2.08 33.84 11.42
N LEU A 157 2.81 33.04 12.20
CA LEU A 157 3.81 33.47 13.17
C LEU A 157 5.02 34.10 12.49
N LEU A 158 5.48 33.56 11.36
CA LEU A 158 6.53 34.15 10.55
C LEU A 158 6.08 35.51 10.00
N GLY A 159 4.87 35.60 9.46
CA GLY A 159 4.26 36.84 8.98
C GLY A 159 4.15 37.90 10.08
N MET A 160 3.65 37.52 11.26
CA MET A 160 3.58 38.41 12.43
C MET A 160 4.97 38.83 12.92
N GLY A 161 5.93 37.92 12.94
CA GLY A 161 7.30 38.22 13.34
C GLY A 161 7.95 39.25 12.41
N VAL A 162 7.80 39.07 11.09
CA VAL A 162 8.32 40.01 10.08
C VAL A 162 7.60 41.36 10.16
N ALA A 163 6.28 41.37 10.31
CA ALA A 163 5.50 42.60 10.46
C ALA A 163 5.89 43.37 11.73
N GLY A 164 6.06 42.67 12.86
CA GLY A 164 6.50 43.24 14.12
C GLY A 164 7.91 43.83 14.02
N LEU A 165 8.84 43.12 13.36
CA LEU A 165 10.20 43.61 13.13
C LEU A 165 10.21 44.87 12.25
N ALA A 166 9.42 44.90 11.18
CA ALA A 166 9.30 46.07 10.31
C ALA A 166 8.72 47.28 11.06
N ALA A 167 7.70 47.08 11.90
CA ALA A 167 7.11 48.12 12.75
C ALA A 167 8.13 48.65 13.77
N ALA A 168 8.90 47.78 14.41
CA ALA A 168 9.95 48.16 15.36
C ALA A 168 11.04 49.02 14.68
N ARG A 169 11.45 48.66 13.46
CA ARG A 169 12.45 49.43 12.70
C ARG A 169 11.97 50.83 12.33
N ARG A 170 10.68 51.00 11.98
CA ARG A 170 10.11 52.33 11.66
C ARG A 170 10.10 53.26 12.87
N ARG A 171 9.82 52.75 14.08
CA ARG A 171 9.79 53.57 15.31
C ARG A 171 11.16 54.16 15.66
N ARG A 172 12.25 53.39 15.46
CA ARG A 172 13.61 53.84 15.78
C ARG A 172 14.11 55.02 14.93
N ARG A 173 13.59 55.18 13.71
CA ARG A 173 13.97 56.30 12.84
C ARG A 173 13.34 57.63 13.24
N LYS A 174 12.15 57.60 13.84
CA LYS A 174 11.45 58.84 14.23
C LYS A 174 12.11 59.53 15.43
N THR A 175 12.72 58.76 16.32
CA THR A 175 13.43 59.29 17.50
C THR A 175 14.81 59.88 17.19
N SER A 176 15.46 59.48 16.09
CA SER A 176 16.74 60.08 15.68
C SER A 176 16.54 61.48 15.07
N ASP A 177 15.47 61.70 14.31
CA ASP A 177 15.23 62.99 13.65
C ASP A 177 14.87 64.11 14.65
N GLU A 178 14.37 63.76 15.84
CA GLU A 178 13.99 64.72 16.89
C GLU A 178 15.17 65.10 17.79
N ALA A 179 16.20 64.25 17.90
CA ALA A 179 17.43 64.55 18.63
C ALA A 179 18.39 65.46 17.83
N ASP A 180 18.33 65.41 16.50
CA ASP A 180 19.19 66.22 15.61
C ASP A 180 18.65 67.65 15.40
N ASN A 181 17.42 67.96 15.84
CA ASN A 181 16.77 69.26 15.67
C ASN A 181 16.86 70.18 16.92
N GLU A 182 17.54 69.73 17.99
CA GLU A 182 17.80 70.52 19.20
C GLU A 182 19.29 70.90 19.40
N ALA A 183 20.12 70.79 18.37
CA ALA A 183 21.53 71.22 18.35
C ALA A 183 21.74 72.40 17.38
#